data_AF-A0A540K4B5-F1
#
_entry.id   AF-A0A540K4B5-F1
#
_cell.length_a   1.000
_cell.length_b   1.000
_cell.length_c   1.000
_cell.angle_alpha   90.00
_cell.angle_beta   90.00
_cell.angle_gamma   90.00
#
_symmetry.space_group_name_H-M   'P 1'
#
loop_
_entity.id
_entity.type
_entity.pdbx_description
1 polymer ?
#
loop_
_entity_poly.entity_id
_entity_poly.type
_entity_poly.pdbx_seq_one_letter_code
_entity_poly.pdbx_strand_id
1 'polypeptide(L)' 'MVQASSSEWIEMSHVWGANWCINGGPLKGPFSVKITTLSTAKTLSARDVIPGNWSPKATYTSRLNFHY' A
#
# COMPACT_ATOMS: atom_id res chain seq x y z
N MET A 1 4.93 -1.07 -0.64
CA MET A 1 4.47 -0.48 0.65
C MET A 1 5.67 0.13 1.37
N VAL A 2 5.45 1.12 2.23
CA VAL A 2 6.46 1.54 3.22
C VAL A 2 5.84 1.58 4.61
N GLN A 3 6.62 1.20 5.61
CA GLN A 3 6.25 1.16 7.01
C GLN A 3 6.64 2.44 7.75
N ALA A 4 6.17 2.59 8.99
CA ALA A 4 6.49 3.75 9.81
C ALA A 4 8.01 3.93 9.98
N SER A 5 8.46 5.19 9.93
CA SER A 5 9.86 5.57 10.08
C SER A 5 10.83 4.97 9.06
N SER A 6 10.32 4.38 7.96
CA SER A 6 11.12 3.98 6.80
C SER A 6 10.81 4.91 5.60
N SER A 7 11.81 5.11 4.75
CA SER A 7 11.66 5.76 3.45
C SER A 7 11.76 4.78 2.28
N GLU A 8 12.00 3.50 2.57
CA GLU A 8 12.21 2.47 1.56
C GLU A 8 10.88 1.84 1.11
N TRP A 9 10.67 1.80 -0.21
CA TRP A 9 9.51 1.14 -0.79
C TRP A 9 9.79 -0.36 -0.98
N ILE A 10 9.07 -1.18 -0.24
CA ILE A 10 9.10 -2.64 -0.37
C ILE A 10 8.10 -3.05 -1.47
N GLU A 11 8.56 -3.82 -2.45
CA GLU A 11 7.69 -4.40 -3.48
C GLU A 11 6.76 -5.45 -2.87
N MET A 12 5.49 -5.43 -3.27
CA MET A 12 4.50 -6.41 -2.82
C MET A 12 4.38 -7.53 -3.85
N SER A 13 4.24 -8.77 -3.40
CA SER A 13 3.99 -9.91 -4.29
C SER A 13 2.53 -9.93 -4.73
N HIS A 14 2.30 -10.03 -6.04
CA HIS A 14 0.96 -10.28 -6.57
C HIS A 14 0.55 -11.73 -6.26
N VAL A 15 -0.69 -11.92 -5.78
CA VAL A 15 -1.21 -13.26 -5.48
C VAL A 15 -2.25 -13.67 -6.52
N TRP A 16 -3.35 -12.92 -6.62
CA TRP A 16 -4.41 -13.13 -7.60
C TRP A 16 -5.37 -11.93 -7.63
N GLY A 17 -5.93 -11.62 -8.81
CA GLY A 17 -6.87 -10.49 -8.95
C GLY A 17 -6.26 -9.18 -8.41
N ALA A 18 -6.97 -8.50 -7.52
CA ALA A 18 -6.51 -7.30 -6.82
C ALA A 18 -5.84 -7.58 -5.46
N ASN A 19 -5.38 -8.81 -5.21
CA ASN A 19 -4.76 -9.21 -3.94
C ASN A 19 -3.24 -9.21 -4.04
N TRP A 20 -2.62 -8.58 -3.05
CA TRP A 20 -1.17 -8.40 -2.93
C TRP A 20 -0.75 -8.67 -1.50
N CYS A 21 0.44 -9.25 -1.30
CA CYS A 21 0.98 -9.52 0.04
C CYS A 21 2.41 -8.99 0.21
N ILE A 22 2.82 -8.85 1.46
CA ILE A 22 4.23 -8.73 1.85
C ILE A 22 4.59 -9.98 2.61
N ASN A 23 5.61 -10.68 2.14
CA ASN A 23 6.15 -11.84 2.82
C ASN A 23 7.34 -11.38 3.66
N GLY A 24 7.10 -11.05 4.93
CA GLY A 24 8.14 -10.56 5.84
C GLY A 24 7.57 -9.92 7.11
N GLY A 25 8.43 -9.62 8.08
CA GLY A 25 8.03 -8.97 9.32
C GLY A 25 9.04 -9.14 10.45
N PRO A 26 8.79 -8.51 11.62
CA PRO A 26 7.58 -7.76 11.97
C PRO A 26 7.47 -6.40 11.26
N LEU A 27 6.27 -6.06 10.76
CA LEU A 27 5.97 -4.79 10.10
C LEU A 27 5.37 -3.78 11.10
N LYS A 28 5.80 -2.52 11.03
CA LYS A 28 5.34 -1.46 11.94
C LYS A 28 4.51 -0.40 11.21
N GLY A 29 3.21 -0.32 11.52
CA GLY A 29 2.33 0.72 10.98
C GLY A 29 2.58 2.11 11.61
N PRO A 30 2.00 3.19 11.03
CA PRO A 30 1.14 3.18 9.84
C PRO A 30 1.87 2.79 8.55
N PHE A 31 1.11 2.32 7.56
CA PHE A 31 1.65 1.93 6.25
C PHE A 31 1.16 2.86 5.15
N SER A 32 2.08 3.18 4.25
CA SER A 32 1.78 3.84 2.98
C SER A 32 1.82 2.84 1.82
N VAL A 33 0.94 3.02 0.84
CA VAL A 33 0.84 2.16 -0.35
C VAL A 33 1.11 2.99 -1.60
N LYS A 34 1.83 2.41 -2.55
CA LYS A 34 2.09 3.00 -3.86
C LYS A 34 1.52 2.06 -4.91
N ILE A 35 0.68 2.59 -5.78
CA ILE A 35 -0.01 1.84 -6.83
C ILE A 35 0.46 2.41 -8.17
N THR A 36 0.82 1.52 -9.09
CA THR A 36 1.19 1.87 -10.46
C THR A 36 0.21 1.20 -11.41
N THR A 37 -0.43 1.98 -12.28
CA THR A 37 -1.33 1.43 -13.30
C THR A 37 -0.53 0.71 -14.38
N LEU A 38 -0.96 -0.47 -14.80
CA LEU A 38 -0.29 -1.22 -15.87
C LEU A 38 -0.46 -0.59 -17.25
N SER A 39 -1.61 0.04 -17.52
CA SER A 39 -1.95 0.59 -18.84
C SER A 39 -1.28 1.93 -19.16
N THR A 40 -1.06 2.78 -18.15
CA THR A 40 -0.54 4.14 -18.35
C THR A 40 0.77 4.42 -17.60
N ALA A 41 1.29 3.44 -16.84
CA ALA A 41 2.44 3.59 -15.96
C ALA A 41 2.33 4.75 -14.92
N LYS A 42 1.16 5.37 -14.77
CA LYS A 42 0.90 6.38 -13.74
C LYS A 42 1.01 5.76 -12.35
N THR A 43 1.63 6.50 -11.44
CA THR A 43 1.86 6.05 -10.06
C THR A 43 1.23 7.01 -9.06
N LEU A 44 0.59 6.45 -8.04
CA LEU A 44 -0.07 7.18 -6.96
C LEU A 44 0.39 6.63 -5.62
N SER A 45 0.77 7.52 -4.69
CA SER A 45 1.28 7.15 -3.37
C SER A 45 0.32 7.63 -2.27
N ALA A 46 -0.41 6.71 -1.66
CA ALA A 46 -1.27 6.97 -0.51
C ALA A 46 -0.46 6.84 0.78
N ARG A 47 -0.17 7.97 1.43
CA ARG A 47 0.62 8.04 2.65
C ARG A 47 -0.22 7.71 3.89
N ASP A 48 0.36 6.91 4.78
CA ASP A 48 -0.18 6.52 6.10
C ASP A 48 -1.66 6.10 6.09
N VAL A 49 -2.09 5.46 4.99
CA VAL A 49 -3.49 5.11 4.75
C VAL A 49 -3.95 3.92 5.60
N ILE A 50 -3.04 3.01 5.98
CA ILE A 50 -3.36 1.91 6.90
C ILE A 50 -2.78 2.29 8.28
N PRO A 51 -3.61 2.48 9.31
CA PRO A 51 -3.16 2.95 10.61
C PRO A 51 -2.40 1.87 11.39
N GLY A 52 -1.66 2.26 12.42
CA GLY A 52 -0.87 1.32 13.25
C GLY A 52 -1.71 0.27 13.99
N ASN A 53 -2.96 0.59 14.33
CA ASN A 53 -3.93 -0.29 14.99
C ASN A 53 -4.86 -0.98 14.00
N TRP A 54 -4.39 -1.25 12.79
CA TRP A 54 -5.19 -1.90 11.75
C TRP A 54 -5.70 -3.28 12.20
N SER A 55 -6.90 -3.63 11.78
CA SER A 55 -7.49 -4.95 11.99
C SER A 55 -7.69 -5.72 10.68
N PRO A 56 -7.62 -7.06 10.71
CA PRO A 56 -8.02 -7.89 9.57
C PRO A 56 -9.45 -7.57 9.12
N LYS A 57 -9.71 -7.69 7.81
CA LYS A 57 -11.01 -7.44 7.17
C LYS A 57 -11.49 -5.97 7.19
N ALA A 58 -10.73 -5.04 7.76
CA ALA A 58 -11.04 -3.62 7.66
C ALA A 58 -10.70 -3.05 6.27
N THR A 59 -11.42 -1.99 5.89
CA THR A 59 -11.13 -1.20 4.69
C THR A 59 -10.63 0.18 5.09
N TYR A 60 -9.54 0.63 4.47
CA TYR A 60 -8.97 1.96 4.67
C TYR A 60 -8.96 2.72 3.35
N THR A 61 -9.48 3.94 3.33
CA THR A 61 -9.75 4.71 2.11
C THR A 61 -8.86 5.94 2.03
N SER A 62 -8.18 6.12 0.88
CA SER A 62 -7.49 7.37 0.54
C SER A 62 -8.42 8.33 -0.21
N ARG A 63 -8.12 9.63 -0.15
CA ARG A 63 -8.79 10.66 -0.97
C ARG A 63 -8.16 10.83 -2.36
N LEU A 64 -7.11 10.08 -2.66
CA LEU A 64 -6.38 10.17 -3.93
C LEU A 64 -7.05 9.30 -5.00
N ASN A 65 -6.99 9.75 -6.26
CA ASN A 65 -7.49 8.99 -7.40
C ASN A 65 -6.60 9.23 -8.64
N PHE A 66 -6.65 8.31 -9.60
CA PHE A 66 -6.07 8.53 -10.92
C PHE A 66 -7.01 9.41 -11.74
N HIS A 67 -6.48 10.50 -12.28
CA HIS A 67 -7.19 11.37 -13.20
C HIS A 67 -6.74 11.07 -14.64
N TYR A 68 -7.67 11.24 -15.58
CA TYR A 68 -7.45 11.02 -17.01
C TYR A 68 -6.43 12.03 -17.56
#